data_AF-A0A7V2PPL7-F1
#
_entry.id   AF-A0A7V2PPL7-F1
#
_cell.length_a   1.000
_cell.length_b   1.000
_cell.length_c   1.000
_cell.angle_alpha   90.00
_cell.angle_beta   90.00
_cell.angle_gamma   90.00
#
_symmetry.space_group_name_H-M   'P 1'
#
loop_
_entity.id
_entity.type
_entity.pdbx_description
1 polymer ?
#
loop_
_entity_poly.entity_id
_entity_poly.type
_entity_poly.pdbx_seq_one_letter_code
_entity_poly.pdbx_strand_id
1 'polypeptide(L)'
;MQRLLALLQRLDGRGYKVYKELRGEYAFPDFTLTIDHVQGDPFAAPSRVRVFVPQRVAGFPSELYANASRRVGLEHYLAEVFAQAAQRVARRRGTGHSGEIRLSAPGQQVLPRTAVRVSEAGVEARFTVGLPAAG
;
A
#
# COMPACT_ATOMS: atom_id res chain seq x y z
N MET A 1 -11.51 -6.96 7.41
CA MET A 1 -10.93 -6.36 8.63
C MET A 1 -10.74 -7.41 9.71
N GLN A 2 -11.82 -8.06 10.19
CA GLN A 2 -11.76 -9.04 11.30
C GLN A 2 -10.77 -10.19 11.07
N ARG A 3 -10.71 -10.74 9.85
CA ARG A 3 -9.76 -11.81 9.50
C ARG A 3 -8.29 -11.42 9.70
N LEU A 4 -7.90 -10.21 9.26
CA LEU A 4 -6.52 -9.74 9.42
C LEU A 4 -6.20 -9.49 10.89
N LEU A 5 -7.13 -8.89 11.64
CA LEU A 5 -6.96 -8.64 13.06
C LEU A 5 -6.75 -9.94 13.85
N ALA A 6 -7.61 -10.93 13.63
CA ALA A 6 -7.50 -12.24 14.28
C ALA A 6 -6.17 -12.94 13.93
N LEU A 7 -5.73 -12.83 12.68
CA LEU A 7 -4.42 -13.34 12.27
C LEU A 7 -3.28 -12.62 13.00
N LEU A 8 -3.28 -11.28 13.02
CA LEU A 8 -2.26 -10.50 13.71
C LEU A 8 -2.17 -10.84 15.21
N GLN A 9 -3.31 -11.00 15.89
CA GLN A 9 -3.36 -11.43 17.29
C GLN A 9 -2.73 -12.81 17.50
N ARG A 10 -2.95 -13.74 16.58
CA ARG A 10 -2.33 -15.08 16.64
C ARG A 10 -0.82 -15.05 16.38
N LEU A 11 -0.34 -14.09 15.59
CA LEU A 11 1.08 -13.95 15.27
C LEU A 11 1.85 -13.18 16.34
N ASP A 12 1.16 -12.48 17.25
CA ASP A 12 1.80 -11.66 18.27
C ASP A 12 2.74 -12.49 19.17
N GLY A 13 3.91 -11.92 19.46
CA GLY A 13 4.97 -12.59 20.23
C GLY A 13 5.67 -13.77 19.52
N ARG A 14 5.23 -14.19 18.32
CA ARG A 14 5.88 -15.27 17.56
C ARG A 14 7.08 -14.74 16.76
N GLY A 15 8.01 -15.64 16.43
CA GLY A 15 9.21 -15.29 15.66
C GLY A 15 8.91 -14.80 14.24
N TYR A 16 9.71 -13.88 13.71
CA TYR A 16 9.44 -13.10 12.50
C TYR A 16 9.02 -13.89 11.24
N LYS A 17 9.55 -15.11 11.06
CA LYS A 17 9.27 -15.97 9.89
C LYS A 17 7.77 -16.25 9.70
N VAL A 18 6.97 -16.18 10.76
CA VAL A 18 5.51 -16.42 10.73
C VAL A 18 4.75 -15.33 9.99
N TYR A 19 5.33 -14.14 9.80
CA TYR A 19 4.68 -13.09 9.02
C TYR A 19 4.40 -13.50 7.57
N LYS A 20 5.07 -14.54 7.03
CA LYS A 20 4.72 -15.11 5.72
C LYS A 20 3.25 -15.54 5.63
N GLU A 21 2.60 -15.84 6.77
CA GLU A 21 1.16 -16.14 6.85
C GLU A 21 0.28 -14.92 6.52
N LEU A 22 0.81 -13.68 6.58
CA LEU A 22 0.10 -12.45 6.22
C LEU A 22 -0.12 -12.30 4.71
N ARG A 23 0.47 -13.14 3.87
CA ARG A 23 0.23 -13.08 2.43
C ARG A 23 -1.23 -13.40 2.14
N GLY A 24 -1.90 -12.53 1.38
CA GLY A 24 -3.29 -12.74 1.00
C GLY A 24 -4.06 -11.44 0.83
N GLU A 25 -5.37 -11.60 0.67
CA GLU A 25 -6.31 -10.50 0.46
C GLU A 25 -7.24 -10.35 1.67
N TYR A 26 -7.48 -9.10 2.05
CA TYR A 26 -8.24 -8.71 3.22
C TYR A 26 -9.22 -7.60 2.83
N ALA A 27 -10.50 -7.93 2.77
CA ALA A 27 -11.57 -6.97 2.53
C ALA A 27 -11.78 -6.05 3.75
N PHE A 28 -11.78 -4.75 3.54
CA PHE A 28 -12.26 -3.71 4.48
C PHE A 28 -13.57 -3.14 3.92
N PRO A 29 -14.35 -2.36 4.71
CA PRO A 29 -15.62 -1.80 4.23
C PRO A 29 -15.47 -0.99 2.93
N ASP A 30 -14.42 -0.18 2.86
CA ASP A 30 -14.26 0.81 1.79
C ASP A 30 -13.17 0.46 0.78
N PHE A 31 -12.35 -0.55 1.07
CA PHE A 31 -11.21 -0.93 0.24
C PHE A 31 -10.80 -2.39 0.46
N THR A 32 -9.98 -2.91 -0.43
CA THR A 32 -9.34 -4.21 -0.28
C THR A 32 -7.84 -4.02 -0.11
N LEU A 33 -7.27 -4.64 0.93
CA LEU A 33 -5.83 -4.71 1.15
C LEU A 33 -5.31 -6.07 0.67
N THR A 34 -4.31 -6.06 -0.19
CA THR A 34 -3.61 -7.26 -0.65
C THR A 34 -2.15 -7.18 -0.23
N ILE A 35 -1.67 -8.22 0.45
CA ILE A 35 -0.26 -8.39 0.80
C ILE A 35 0.32 -9.40 -0.19
N ASP A 36 1.01 -8.91 -1.22
CA ASP A 36 1.52 -9.74 -2.33
C ASP A 36 2.76 -10.52 -1.92
N HIS A 37 3.64 -9.89 -1.15
CA HIS A 37 4.90 -10.45 -0.69
C HIS A 37 5.24 -9.95 0.72
N VAL A 38 5.72 -10.85 1.56
CA VAL A 38 6.17 -10.55 2.92
C VAL A 38 7.68 -10.69 3.01
N GLN A 39 8.33 -9.67 3.57
CA GLN A 39 9.78 -9.65 3.77
C GLN A 39 10.26 -10.81 4.66
N GLY A 40 11.44 -11.37 4.35
CA GLY A 40 11.96 -12.57 5.02
C GLY A 40 12.49 -12.33 6.44
N ASP A 41 13.00 -11.13 6.70
CA ASP A 41 13.53 -10.63 7.96
C ASP A 41 13.30 -9.09 8.04
N PRO A 42 13.62 -8.41 9.16
CA PRO A 42 13.41 -6.96 9.30
C PRO A 42 14.30 -6.07 8.41
N PHE A 43 15.40 -6.60 7.89
CA PHE A 43 16.41 -5.90 7.10
C PHE A 43 16.29 -6.18 5.59
N ALA A 44 15.52 -7.19 5.21
CA ALA A 44 15.19 -7.48 3.82
C ALA A 44 14.34 -6.37 3.17
N ALA A 45 14.25 -6.40 1.83
CA ALA A 45 13.39 -5.50 1.08
C ALA A 45 11.95 -5.53 1.64
N PRO A 46 11.30 -4.37 1.89
CA PRO A 46 10.04 -4.36 2.63
C PRO A 46 8.88 -5.07 1.92
N SER A 47 7.87 -5.45 2.71
CA SER A 47 6.71 -6.21 2.21
C SER A 47 5.97 -5.42 1.14
N ARG A 48 5.60 -6.06 0.03
CA ARG A 48 4.84 -5.42 -1.05
C ARG A 48 3.36 -5.58 -0.82
N VAL A 49 2.65 -4.46 -0.86
CA VAL A 49 1.23 -4.39 -0.60
C VAL A 49 0.53 -3.54 -1.65
N ARG A 50 -0.76 -3.82 -1.84
CA ARG A 50 -1.65 -3.04 -2.69
C ARG A 50 -2.94 -2.75 -1.94
N VAL A 51 -3.48 -1.56 -2.18
CA VAL A 51 -4.83 -1.20 -1.76
C VAL A 51 -5.65 -0.89 -3.00
N PHE A 52 -6.83 -1.49 -3.09
CA PHE A 52 -7.81 -1.21 -4.12
C PHE A 52 -9.05 -0.53 -3.52
N VAL A 53 -9.38 0.65 -4.01
CA VAL A 53 -10.55 1.43 -3.61
C VAL A 53 -11.51 1.49 -4.81
N PRO A 54 -12.72 0.93 -4.73
CA PRO A 54 -13.69 0.97 -5.83
C PRO A 54 -14.15 2.40 -6.10
N GLN A 55 -14.52 2.73 -7.35
CA GLN A 55 -14.91 4.11 -7.70
C GLN A 55 -16.10 4.64 -6.90
N ARG A 56 -17.04 3.76 -6.47
CA ARG A 56 -18.15 4.14 -5.59
C ARG A 56 -17.69 4.79 -4.26
N VAL A 57 -16.48 4.48 -3.82
CA VAL A 57 -15.84 5.06 -2.63
C VAL A 57 -14.88 6.18 -3.03
N ALA A 58 -14.04 5.95 -4.04
CA ALA A 58 -13.02 6.91 -4.46
C ALA A 58 -13.64 8.21 -5.03
N GLY A 59 -14.79 8.10 -5.69
CA GLY A 59 -15.62 9.24 -6.09
C GLY A 59 -15.00 10.16 -7.14
N PHE A 60 -13.99 9.70 -7.88
CA PHE A 60 -13.37 10.54 -8.91
C PHE A 60 -14.29 10.65 -10.14
N PRO A 61 -14.60 11.87 -10.61
CA PRO A 61 -15.38 12.06 -11.83
C PRO A 61 -14.69 11.39 -13.03
N SER A 62 -15.47 10.74 -13.90
CA SER A 62 -14.94 9.99 -15.05
C SER A 62 -14.12 10.87 -16.00
N GLU A 63 -14.42 12.16 -16.07
CA GLU A 63 -13.72 13.13 -16.90
C GLU A 63 -12.23 13.22 -16.53
N LEU A 64 -11.86 12.94 -15.28
CA LEU A 64 -10.49 12.98 -14.79
C LEU A 64 -9.63 11.80 -15.28
N TYR A 65 -10.24 10.72 -15.79
CA TYR A 65 -9.52 9.56 -16.31
C TYR A 65 -10.03 9.06 -17.67
N ALA A 66 -10.86 9.87 -18.33
CA ALA A 66 -11.48 9.60 -19.64
C ALA A 66 -10.46 9.43 -20.78
N ASN A 67 -9.27 10.02 -20.66
CA ASN A 67 -8.19 9.85 -21.64
C ASN A 67 -6.84 9.65 -20.95
N ALA A 68 -5.82 9.29 -21.74
CA ALA A 68 -4.51 8.93 -21.22
C ALA A 68 -3.83 10.07 -20.44
N SER A 69 -3.82 11.30 -20.96
CA SER A 69 -3.11 12.41 -20.29
C SER A 69 -3.75 12.79 -18.96
N ARG A 70 -5.09 12.85 -18.90
CA ARG A 70 -5.83 13.14 -17.67
C ARG A 70 -5.63 12.04 -16.62
N ARG A 71 -5.74 10.78 -17.05
CA ARG A 71 -5.52 9.63 -16.17
C ARG A 71 -4.10 9.62 -15.59
N VAL A 72 -3.09 9.84 -16.42
CA VAL A 72 -1.69 9.92 -15.96
C VAL A 72 -1.49 11.09 -14.99
N GLY A 73 -2.11 12.24 -15.25
CA GLY A 73 -2.08 13.38 -14.33
C GLY A 73 -2.71 13.06 -12.97
N LEU A 74 -3.88 12.40 -12.96
CA LEU A 74 -4.55 11.98 -11.74
C LEU A 74 -3.74 10.91 -10.98
N GLU A 75 -3.25 9.87 -11.68
CA GLU A 75 -2.38 8.84 -11.10
C GLU A 75 -1.13 9.45 -10.45
N HIS A 76 -0.52 10.44 -11.12
CA HIS A 76 0.64 11.16 -10.59
C HIS A 76 0.30 11.93 -9.32
N TYR A 77 -0.76 12.74 -9.36
CA TYR A 77 -1.20 13.53 -8.20
C TYR A 77 -1.51 12.64 -6.99
N LEU A 78 -2.24 11.54 -7.19
CA LEU A 78 -2.55 10.60 -6.12
C LEU A 78 -1.29 9.92 -5.55
N ALA A 79 -0.31 9.61 -6.39
CA ALA A 79 0.97 9.06 -5.95
C ALA A 79 1.76 10.07 -5.09
N GLU A 80 1.76 11.36 -5.44
CA GLU A 80 2.38 12.42 -4.62
C GLU A 80 1.68 12.56 -3.26
N VAL A 81 0.35 12.68 -3.27
CA VAL A 81 -0.44 12.82 -2.04
C VAL A 81 -0.25 11.61 -1.12
N PHE A 82 -0.27 10.40 -1.68
CA PHE A 82 -0.01 9.17 -0.92
C PHE A 82 1.40 9.19 -0.32
N ALA A 83 2.43 9.51 -1.11
CA ALA A 83 3.81 9.52 -0.63
C ALA A 83 4.01 10.51 0.53
N GLN A 84 3.42 11.70 0.43
CA GLN A 84 3.43 12.69 1.51
C GLN A 84 2.67 12.21 2.75
N ALA A 85 1.49 11.61 2.58
CA ALA A 85 0.71 11.07 3.69
C ALA A 85 1.46 9.91 4.39
N ALA A 86 2.08 9.03 3.61
CA ALA A 86 2.89 7.92 4.11
C ALA A 86 4.06 8.44 4.94
N GLN A 87 4.78 9.48 4.48
CA GLN A 87 5.87 10.10 5.25
C GLN A 87 5.40 10.67 6.60
N ARG A 88 4.20 11.24 6.68
CA ARG A 88 3.66 11.80 7.93
C ARG A 88 3.27 10.71 8.95
N VAL A 89 2.85 9.54 8.48
CA VAL A 89 2.35 8.45 9.34
C VAL A 89 3.44 7.40 9.64
N ALA A 90 4.41 7.23 8.74
CA ALA A 90 5.54 6.34 8.93
C ALA A 90 6.35 6.77 10.15
N ARG A 91 6.62 5.80 11.03
CA ARG A 91 7.40 6.00 12.25
C ARG A 91 8.21 4.74 12.49
N ARG A 92 9.43 4.88 12.97
CA ARG A 92 10.27 3.72 13.30
C ARG A 92 9.57 2.88 14.37
N ARG A 93 9.44 1.56 14.13
CA ARG A 93 8.78 0.59 15.03
C ARG A 93 9.66 -0.63 15.28
N GLY A 94 10.96 -0.40 15.49
CA GLY A 94 11.93 -1.46 15.74
C GLY A 94 13.20 -1.35 14.90
N THR A 95 13.70 -2.50 14.45
CA THR A 95 14.95 -2.66 13.69
C THR A 95 14.72 -2.72 12.18
N GLY A 96 15.78 -2.50 11.40
CA GLY A 96 15.72 -2.52 9.93
C GLY A 96 14.69 -1.55 9.37
N HIS A 97 13.81 -2.04 8.49
CA HIS A 97 12.75 -1.26 7.84
C HIS A 97 11.48 -1.13 8.69
N SER A 98 11.49 -1.55 9.96
CA SER A 98 10.29 -1.57 10.81
C SER A 98 9.57 -0.23 10.90
N GLY A 99 8.31 -0.21 10.47
CA GLY A 99 7.42 0.96 10.49
C GLY A 99 7.57 1.90 9.28
N GLU A 100 8.37 1.51 8.30
CA GLU A 100 8.46 2.17 7.01
C GLU A 100 7.16 1.97 6.20
N ILE A 101 6.71 3.04 5.52
CA ILE A 101 5.66 2.98 4.50
C ILE A 101 6.17 3.81 3.32
N ARG A 102 6.38 3.18 2.16
CA ARG A 102 6.87 3.88 0.97
C ARG A 102 6.11 3.50 -0.27
N LEU A 103 5.69 4.52 -1.01
CA LEU A 103 5.27 4.37 -2.40
C LEU A 103 6.41 4.86 -3.29
N SER A 104 6.51 4.33 -4.52
CA SER A 104 7.46 4.84 -5.52
C SER A 104 7.02 6.24 -5.94
N ALA A 105 7.46 7.24 -5.17
CA ALA A 105 7.05 8.62 -5.32
C ALA A 105 7.48 9.14 -6.70
N PRO A 106 6.60 9.85 -7.40
CA PRO A 106 6.97 10.46 -8.66
C PRO A 106 7.92 11.65 -8.41
N GLY A 107 8.87 11.87 -9.32
CA GLY A 107 9.61 13.13 -9.40
C GLY A 107 8.85 14.16 -10.23
N GLN A 108 9.49 15.26 -10.62
CA GLN A 108 8.86 16.35 -11.42
C GLN A 108 8.25 15.89 -12.75
N GLN A 109 8.68 14.73 -13.28
CA GLN A 109 8.16 14.18 -14.53
C GLN A 109 6.84 13.44 -14.34
N VAL A 110 5.83 13.85 -15.11
CA VAL A 110 4.53 13.20 -15.21
C VAL A 110 4.58 12.09 -16.25
N LEU A 111 4.88 10.87 -15.80
CA LEU A 111 5.02 9.68 -16.64
C LEU A 111 4.03 8.59 -16.20
N PRO A 112 3.57 7.72 -17.12
CA PRO A 112 2.82 6.51 -16.75
C PRO A 112 3.63 5.65 -15.77
N ARG A 113 3.05 5.31 -14.61
CA ARG A 113 3.69 4.49 -13.57
C ARG A 113 2.71 3.45 -13.03
N THR A 114 3.24 2.43 -12.36
CA THR A 114 2.44 1.36 -11.75
C THR A 114 2.13 1.60 -10.28
N ALA A 115 2.68 2.67 -9.68
CA ALA A 115 2.53 2.97 -8.26
C ALA A 115 1.08 3.32 -7.89
N VAL A 116 0.37 4.03 -8.77
CA VAL A 116 -1.07 4.26 -8.68
C VAL A 116 -1.69 4.02 -10.05
N ARG A 117 -2.84 3.35 -10.09
CA ARG A 117 -3.63 3.11 -11.30
C ARG A 117 -5.07 3.54 -11.07
N VAL A 118 -5.64 4.26 -12.03
CA VAL A 118 -7.05 4.67 -12.01
C VAL A 118 -7.79 4.06 -13.19
N SER A 119 -8.94 3.46 -12.91
CA SER A 119 -9.84 2.89 -13.92
C SER A 119 -11.31 3.12 -13.54
N GLU A 120 -12.23 2.67 -14.38
CA GLU A 120 -13.66 2.65 -14.07
C GLU A 120 -13.99 1.77 -12.86
N ALA A 121 -13.21 0.71 -12.63
CA ALA A 121 -13.43 -0.17 -11.48
C ALA A 121 -13.03 0.49 -10.16
N GLY A 122 -11.95 1.29 -10.16
CA GLY A 122 -11.40 1.88 -8.95
C GLY A 122 -9.98 2.41 -9.09
N VAL A 123 -9.43 2.77 -7.94
CA VAL A 123 -8.05 3.23 -7.74
C VAL A 123 -7.25 2.13 -7.05
N GLU A 124 -6.14 1.72 -7.65
CA GLU A 124 -5.18 0.80 -7.04
C GLU A 124 -3.90 1.56 -6.69
N ALA A 125 -3.46 1.50 -5.43
CA ALA A 125 -2.16 2.00 -4.99
C ALA A 125 -1.25 0.84 -4.60
N ARG A 126 0.00 0.85 -5.09
CA ARG A 126 1.02 -0.19 -4.82
C ARG A 126 2.18 0.44 -4.07
N PHE A 127 2.52 -0.13 -2.93
CA PHE A 127 3.52 0.43 -2.01
C PHE A 127 4.17 -0.68 -1.18
N THR A 128 5.13 -0.29 -0.36
CA THR A 128 5.82 -1.18 0.56
C THR A 128 5.58 -0.80 2.00
N VAL A 129 5.58 -1.80 2.88
CA VAL A 129 5.44 -1.65 4.32
C VAL A 129 6.50 -2.49 5.03
N GLY A 130 7.27 -1.86 5.90
CA GLY A 130 8.16 -2.55 6.81
C GLY A 130 7.41 -3.04 8.04
N LEU A 131 7.22 -4.35 8.14
CA LEU A 131 6.63 -5.02 9.29
C LEU A 131 7.53 -4.88 10.52
N PRO A 132 6.96 -4.65 11.72
CA PRO A 132 7.73 -4.37 12.92
C PRO A 132 8.43 -5.61 13.46
N ALA A 133 9.63 -5.40 14.01
CA ALA A 133 10.38 -6.40 14.77
C ALA A 133 11.16 -5.73 15.93
N ALA A 134 11.20 -6.41 17.08
CA ALA A 134 11.79 -5.88 18.31
C ALA A 134 13.26 -6.27 18.55
N GLY A 135 13.97 -6.78 17.52
CA GLY A 135 15.34 -7.28 17.68
C GLY A 135 15.37 -8.69 18.23
#